data_AF-A0A945WPH5-F1
#
_entry.id   AF-A0A945WPH5-F1
#
_cell.length_a   1.000
_cell.length_b   1.000
_cell.length_c   1.000
_cell.angle_alpha   90.00
_cell.angle_beta   90.00
_cell.angle_gamma   90.00
#
_symmetry.space_group_name_H-M   'P 1'
#
loop_
_entity.id
_entity.type
_entity.pdbx_description
1 polymer ?
#
loop_
_entity_poly.entity_id
_entity_poly.type
_entity_poly.pdbx_seq_one_letter_code
_entity_poly.pdbx_strand_id
1 'polypeptide(L)'
;MTDSNAGQTGISEPQIIEKPEVPVQISTEDNIPDGNPEFTNLWNRIEFGFGLQEYYDHPDVMQQLSNYTANQRYFDLITERASPFLYSMVEEIDRRNLPMELVLIPIVESTFNPNAYSREHAVGLWQFVGATARSFGIQQDWWYDGRRDPQASTVAALDYLEDLYKQFDQDWLLALAAYNTGEGNVRRAIRRAGVSKEEASFWDLRLPGETRNHIPRILAIAKIVSDSELNGISLTEIPNQLTVQNVEVNAQIDIARAAELADIDYQQLRNLNPGYLQWATHPDRPQRLLLPTENARKLTIGLQEIDTELLLSWDRYEIRSGDTLGGIARKLSTRVDILQTVNSLRGSQIIAGNSLLIPRSADSQLIAAQPALMSRARPAISVPASYTIRRGDNLWSIARKFDLRSAEIASRNTLSLDQLLRPGQILDLSYALADSTTEANDQVMQSPQYYRVRSGDSMAKIAERFAMGLDELLMLNSISSNDLIHPGQSIRVNTDQSSVN
;
A
#
# COMPACT_ATOMS: atom_id res chain seq x y z
N MET A 1 -21.72 76.19 6.29
CA MET A 1 -21.34 75.99 7.72
C MET A 1 -21.81 74.60 8.10
N THR A 2 -21.00 73.90 8.88
CA THR A 2 -21.05 72.48 9.28
C THR A 2 -20.52 71.49 8.26
N ASP A 3 -19.19 71.30 8.28
CA ASP A 3 -18.53 70.12 7.75
C ASP A 3 -18.75 68.94 8.69
N SER A 4 -19.05 67.79 8.08
CA SER A 4 -19.13 66.49 8.71
C SER A 4 -18.46 65.46 7.81
N ASN A 5 -17.54 64.72 8.42
CA ASN A 5 -17.31 63.29 8.23
C ASN A 5 -16.66 62.80 6.92
N ALA A 6 -15.39 62.40 7.02
CA ALA A 6 -14.86 61.20 6.37
C ALA A 6 -13.63 60.70 7.15
N GLY A 7 -13.81 59.60 7.89
CA GLY A 7 -12.72 58.89 8.54
C GLY A 7 -11.88 58.12 7.53
N GLN A 8 -10.57 58.32 7.56
CA GLN A 8 -9.59 57.43 6.95
C GLN A 8 -9.04 56.51 8.04
N THR A 9 -9.45 55.24 8.00
CA THR A 9 -8.78 54.15 8.71
C THR A 9 -7.51 53.79 7.94
N GLY A 10 -6.35 54.20 8.46
CA GLY A 10 -5.06 53.70 8.01
C GLY A 10 -4.89 52.24 8.42
N ILE A 11 -4.66 51.38 7.43
CA ILE A 11 -4.35 49.96 7.62
C ILE A 11 -2.84 49.89 7.87
N SER A 12 -2.43 49.55 9.08
CA SER A 12 -1.02 49.32 9.41
C SER A 12 -0.57 47.95 8.86
N GLU A 13 0.50 47.93 8.09
CA GLU A 13 1.18 46.72 7.63
C GLU A 13 1.67 45.87 8.82
N PRO A 14 1.62 44.52 8.73
CA PRO A 14 2.13 43.65 9.78
C PRO A 14 3.65 43.72 9.85
N GLN A 15 4.17 44.11 11.02
CA GLN A 15 5.60 44.08 11.31
C GLN A 15 6.13 42.65 11.34
N ILE A 16 7.15 42.39 10.53
CA ILE A 16 7.97 41.19 10.55
C ILE A 16 8.83 41.25 11.82
N ILE A 17 8.61 40.32 12.74
CA ILE A 17 9.46 40.14 13.91
C ILE A 17 10.72 39.41 13.43
N GLU A 18 11.81 40.14 13.26
CA GLU A 18 13.13 39.56 13.03
C GLU A 18 13.58 38.75 14.25
N LYS A 19 14.01 37.51 13.98
CA LYS A 19 14.57 36.57 14.95
C LYS A 19 15.95 37.08 15.39
N PRO A 20 16.30 37.08 16.70
CA PRO A 20 17.58 37.62 17.14
C PRO A 20 18.74 36.74 16.66
N GLU A 21 19.64 37.34 15.89
CA GLU A 21 20.94 36.77 15.52
C GLU A 21 21.84 36.68 16.76
N VAL A 22 22.22 35.46 17.12
CA VAL A 22 23.30 35.22 18.08
C VAL A 22 24.60 35.23 17.29
N PRO A 23 25.61 36.05 17.65
CA PRO A 23 26.84 36.16 16.87
C PRO A 23 27.69 34.90 17.04
N VAL A 24 27.74 34.08 16.00
CA VAL A 24 28.72 32.98 15.89
C VAL A 24 30.04 33.60 15.43
N GLN A 25 31.05 33.56 16.31
CA GLN A 25 32.42 33.89 15.94
C GLN A 25 32.93 32.84 14.94
N ILE A 26 33.11 33.27 13.68
CA ILE A 26 33.74 32.46 12.65
C ILE A 26 35.25 32.55 12.86
N SER A 27 35.83 31.56 13.54
CA SER A 27 37.24 31.25 13.42
C SER A 27 37.46 30.59 12.06
N THR A 28 38.09 31.34 11.15
CA THR A 28 38.58 30.85 9.87
C THR A 28 39.73 29.86 10.06
N GLU A 29 39.71 28.79 9.26
CA GLU A 29 40.72 27.73 9.13
C GLU A 29 40.73 26.66 10.23
N ASP A 30 39.77 25.74 10.16
CA ASP A 30 40.01 24.33 10.46
C ASP A 30 39.24 23.48 9.44
N ASN A 31 39.97 22.61 8.73
CA ASN A 31 39.41 21.62 7.80
C ASN A 31 38.37 20.76 8.52
N ILE A 32 37.09 20.94 8.21
CA ILE A 32 36.06 19.94 8.50
C ILE A 32 36.30 18.79 7.50
N PRO A 33 36.63 17.57 7.94
CA PRO A 33 36.61 16.43 7.03
C PRO A 33 35.14 16.22 6.62
N ASP A 34 34.83 16.28 5.32
CA ASP A 34 33.60 15.76 4.70
C ASP A 34 33.56 14.20 4.82
N GLY A 35 33.77 13.70 6.03
CA GLY A 35 34.05 12.29 6.32
C GLY A 35 32.82 11.57 6.85
N ASN A 36 31.76 11.48 6.06
CA ASN A 36 30.84 10.36 6.26
C ASN A 36 31.53 9.12 5.67
N PRO A 37 31.80 8.04 6.44
CA PRO A 37 32.43 6.86 5.89
C PRO A 37 31.69 6.40 4.62
N GLU A 38 32.42 6.16 3.53
CA GLU A 38 31.82 5.60 2.31
C GLU A 38 31.41 4.14 2.58
N PHE A 39 30.19 3.95 3.05
CA PHE A 39 29.60 2.63 3.19
C PHE A 39 29.24 2.09 1.81
N THR A 40 29.69 0.88 1.48
CA THR A 40 29.26 0.17 0.27
C THR A 40 27.94 -0.59 0.49
N ASN A 41 27.67 -1.03 1.71
CA ASN A 41 26.50 -1.79 2.13
C ASN A 41 25.59 -0.93 3.03
N LEU A 42 24.28 -0.89 2.72
CA LEU A 42 23.29 -0.16 3.51
C LEU A 42 23.15 -0.67 4.94
N TRP A 43 23.29 -1.98 5.19
CA TRP A 43 23.16 -2.49 6.56
C TRP A 43 24.21 -1.88 7.49
N ASN A 44 25.45 -1.70 7.00
CA ASN A 44 26.54 -1.09 7.77
C ASN A 44 26.28 0.42 8.00
N ARG A 45 25.73 1.13 7.00
CA ARG A 45 25.31 2.53 7.15
C ARG A 45 24.18 2.66 8.17
N ILE A 46 23.22 1.74 8.11
CA ILE A 46 22.07 1.69 9.03
C ILE A 46 22.56 1.49 10.46
N GLU A 47 23.44 0.51 10.66
CA GLU A 47 24.05 0.21 11.96
C GLU A 47 24.80 1.41 12.53
N PHE A 48 25.61 2.09 11.70
CA PHE A 48 26.36 3.27 12.11
C PHE A 48 25.45 4.42 12.58
N GLY A 49 24.27 4.57 11.98
CA GLY A 49 23.30 5.61 12.32
C GLY A 49 22.38 5.27 13.51
N PHE A 50 22.51 4.10 14.13
CA PHE A 50 21.72 3.75 15.30
C PHE A 50 21.97 4.74 16.45
N GLY A 51 20.90 5.10 17.17
CA GLY A 51 20.93 6.09 18.25
C GLY A 51 20.24 5.64 19.54
N LEU A 52 19.72 4.41 19.61
CA LEU A 52 18.95 3.85 20.72
C LEU A 52 19.62 2.60 21.33
N GLN A 53 20.92 2.41 21.11
CA GLN A 53 21.66 1.21 21.53
C GLN A 53 21.65 1.01 23.04
N GLU A 54 21.52 2.08 23.83
CA GLU A 54 21.44 2.02 25.30
C GLU A 54 20.28 1.14 25.81
N TYR A 55 19.24 0.93 25.00
CA TYR A 55 18.08 0.12 25.34
C TYR A 55 18.19 -1.36 24.91
N TYR A 56 19.22 -1.74 24.15
CA TYR A 56 19.28 -3.06 23.50
C TYR A 56 19.37 -4.23 24.48
N ASP A 57 19.92 -4.00 25.67
CA ASP A 57 20.07 -5.02 26.71
C ASP A 57 18.92 -5.01 27.73
N HIS A 58 17.88 -4.20 27.51
CA HIS A 58 16.69 -4.21 28.36
C HIS A 58 16.02 -5.61 28.33
N PRO A 59 15.54 -6.15 29.48
CA PRO A 59 14.99 -7.51 29.55
C PRO A 59 13.90 -7.82 28.52
N ASP A 60 13.00 -6.86 28.27
CA ASP A 60 11.92 -7.03 27.29
C ASP A 60 12.46 -7.10 25.84
N VAL A 61 13.55 -6.40 25.54
CA VAL A 61 14.23 -6.45 24.22
C VAL A 61 14.90 -7.82 24.06
N MET A 62 15.62 -8.27 25.08
CA MET A 62 16.26 -9.60 25.09
C MET A 62 15.24 -10.73 24.98
N GLN A 63 14.04 -10.58 25.54
CA GLN A 63 12.95 -11.53 25.36
C GLN A 63 12.51 -11.58 23.90
N GLN A 64 12.31 -10.43 23.24
CA GLN A 64 11.93 -10.39 21.82
C GLN A 64 13.04 -10.88 20.90
N LEU A 65 14.31 -10.61 21.21
CA LEU A 65 15.47 -11.06 20.44
C LEU A 65 15.42 -12.55 20.12
N SER A 66 15.10 -13.36 21.14
CA SER A 66 15.02 -14.82 21.02
C SER A 66 14.00 -15.31 19.98
N ASN A 67 12.98 -14.50 19.65
CA ASN A 67 11.98 -14.83 18.63
C ASN A 67 12.50 -14.65 17.20
N TYR A 68 13.58 -13.90 17.01
CA TYR A 68 14.15 -13.55 15.72
C TYR A 68 15.51 -14.21 15.45
N THR A 69 16.24 -14.63 16.49
CA THR A 69 17.51 -15.35 16.38
C THR A 69 17.40 -16.58 15.47
N ALA A 70 18.41 -16.80 14.64
CA ALA A 70 18.50 -17.92 13.68
C ALA A 70 17.33 -18.02 12.67
N ASN A 71 16.53 -16.95 12.50
CA ASN A 71 15.41 -16.92 11.58
C ASN A 71 15.82 -16.39 10.18
N GLN A 72 16.76 -17.06 9.53
CA GLN A 72 17.34 -16.62 8.24
C GLN A 72 16.25 -16.30 7.19
N ARG A 73 15.23 -17.15 7.07
CA ARG A 73 14.17 -16.98 6.06
C ARG A 73 13.39 -15.69 6.21
N TYR A 74 13.20 -15.23 7.45
CA TYR A 74 12.52 -13.98 7.73
C TYR A 74 13.35 -12.78 7.26
N PHE A 75 14.65 -12.78 7.54
CA PHE A 75 15.57 -11.72 7.11
C PHE A 75 15.85 -11.73 5.61
N ASP A 76 15.85 -12.90 4.96
CA ASP A 76 15.87 -12.99 3.49
C ASP A 76 14.66 -12.26 2.88
N LEU A 77 13.45 -12.52 3.40
CA LEU A 77 12.22 -11.90 2.94
C LEU A 77 12.19 -10.39 3.18
N ILE A 78 12.64 -9.94 4.35
CA ILE A 78 12.76 -8.50 4.67
C ILE A 78 13.70 -7.83 3.69
N THR A 79 14.88 -8.41 3.48
CA THR A 79 15.91 -7.85 2.60
C THR A 79 15.40 -7.74 1.17
N GLU A 80 14.76 -8.78 0.65
CA GLU A 80 14.14 -8.78 -0.68
C GLU A 80 13.11 -7.65 -0.84
N ARG A 81 12.22 -7.48 0.13
CA ARG A 81 11.14 -6.48 0.07
C ARG A 81 11.62 -5.06 0.33
N ALA A 82 12.61 -4.88 1.20
CA ALA A 82 13.15 -3.58 1.55
C ALA A 82 14.07 -3.04 0.46
N SER A 83 14.82 -3.90 -0.23
CA SER A 83 15.88 -3.52 -1.19
C SER A 83 15.50 -2.39 -2.17
N PRO A 84 14.31 -2.36 -2.80
CA PRO A 84 13.96 -1.29 -3.73
C PRO A 84 13.76 0.09 -3.08
N PHE A 85 13.46 0.14 -1.79
CA PHE A 85 13.02 1.37 -1.11
C PHE A 85 13.99 1.82 -0.01
N LEU A 86 14.76 0.89 0.55
CA LEU A 86 15.55 1.09 1.76
C LEU A 86 16.56 2.25 1.62
N TYR A 87 17.25 2.35 0.48
CA TYR A 87 18.18 3.45 0.23
C TYR A 87 17.51 4.82 0.41
N SER A 88 16.37 5.02 -0.24
CA SER A 88 15.63 6.30 -0.17
C SER A 88 15.10 6.61 1.23
N MET A 89 14.77 5.58 2.01
CA MET A 89 14.33 5.73 3.39
C MET A 89 15.48 6.10 4.32
N VAL A 90 16.64 5.48 4.16
CA VAL A 90 17.87 5.82 4.91
C VAL A 90 18.27 7.27 4.60
N GLU A 91 18.27 7.67 3.33
CA GLU A 91 18.51 9.06 2.92
C GLU A 91 17.53 10.06 3.56
N GLU A 92 16.26 9.69 3.69
CA GLU A 92 15.24 10.52 4.32
C GLU A 92 15.51 10.72 5.82
N ILE A 93 15.90 9.66 6.51
CA ILE A 93 16.20 9.65 7.94
C ILE A 93 17.50 10.42 8.24
N ASP A 94 18.56 10.17 7.46
CA ASP A 94 19.84 10.88 7.57
C ASP A 94 19.67 12.39 7.38
N ARG A 95 18.92 12.80 6.35
CA ARG A 95 18.68 14.22 6.07
C ARG A 95 17.96 14.94 7.20
N ARG A 96 17.17 14.21 7.98
CA ARG A 96 16.44 14.71 9.16
C ARG A 96 17.21 14.55 10.46
N ASN A 97 18.39 13.93 10.43
CA ASN A 97 19.22 13.62 11.60
C ASN A 97 18.42 12.86 12.69
N LEU A 98 17.67 11.85 12.25
CA LEU A 98 16.85 10.98 13.11
C LEU A 98 17.58 9.66 13.42
N PRO A 99 17.26 8.98 14.53
CA PRO A 99 17.86 7.69 14.84
C PRO A 99 17.50 6.65 13.77
N MET A 100 18.51 5.89 13.32
CA MET A 100 18.35 5.01 12.17
C MET A 100 17.49 3.77 12.45
N GLU A 101 17.22 3.44 13.72
CA GLU A 101 16.27 2.40 14.12
C GLU A 101 14.87 2.66 13.57
N LEU A 102 14.50 3.91 13.27
CA LEU A 102 13.21 4.25 12.67
C LEU A 102 13.03 3.60 11.29
N VAL A 103 14.11 3.32 10.56
CA VAL A 103 14.03 2.63 9.25
C VAL A 103 13.56 1.18 9.38
N LEU A 104 13.63 0.61 10.59
CA LEU A 104 13.25 -0.76 10.90
C LEU A 104 11.76 -0.89 11.27
N ILE A 105 11.05 0.21 11.52
CA ILE A 105 9.62 0.19 11.87
C ILE A 105 8.79 -0.58 10.84
N PRO A 106 8.96 -0.39 9.51
CA PRO A 106 8.22 -1.16 8.51
C PRO A 106 8.43 -2.69 8.58
N ILE A 107 9.50 -3.17 9.20
CA ILE A 107 9.72 -4.61 9.42
C ILE A 107 8.65 -5.16 10.38
N VAL A 108 8.44 -4.47 11.50
CA VAL A 108 7.49 -4.85 12.55
C VAL A 108 6.06 -4.58 12.11
N GLU A 109 5.82 -3.48 11.39
CA GLU A 109 4.49 -3.05 10.96
C GLU A 109 3.93 -3.91 9.81
N SER A 110 4.73 -4.17 8.76
CA SER A 110 4.24 -4.81 7.55
C SER A 110 5.17 -5.89 6.97
N THR A 111 6.34 -6.11 7.58
CA THR A 111 7.43 -6.87 6.97
C THR A 111 7.74 -6.31 5.56
N PHE A 112 7.88 -4.99 5.48
CA PHE A 112 8.13 -4.22 4.25
C PHE A 112 7.14 -4.49 3.10
N ASN A 113 5.87 -4.81 3.40
CA ASN A 113 4.85 -5.01 2.37
C ASN A 113 4.05 -3.73 2.12
N PRO A 114 4.24 -3.03 0.99
CA PRO A 114 3.54 -1.78 0.72
C PRO A 114 2.04 -1.96 0.41
N ASN A 115 1.58 -3.19 0.22
CA ASN A 115 0.17 -3.53 0.04
C ASN A 115 -0.48 -4.11 1.31
N ALA A 116 0.24 -4.13 2.44
CA ALA A 116 -0.31 -4.62 3.70
C ALA A 116 -1.54 -3.81 4.13
N TYR A 117 -2.51 -4.51 4.73
CA TYR A 117 -3.77 -3.93 5.19
C TYR A 117 -4.17 -4.61 6.50
N SER A 118 -4.34 -3.84 7.57
CA SER A 118 -4.74 -4.37 8.88
C SER A 118 -6.26 -4.42 9.07
N ARG A 119 -6.72 -5.09 10.13
CA ARG A 119 -8.14 -5.09 10.54
C ARG A 119 -8.62 -3.69 10.93
N GLU A 120 -7.70 -2.88 11.46
CA GLU A 120 -7.87 -1.50 11.92
C GLU A 120 -7.72 -0.48 10.77
N HIS A 121 -7.70 -0.96 9.53
CA HIS A 121 -7.62 -0.15 8.31
C HIS A 121 -6.30 0.62 8.13
N ALA A 122 -5.24 0.18 8.78
CA ALA A 122 -3.88 0.63 8.56
C ALA A 122 -3.34 0.06 7.24
N VAL A 123 -2.57 0.85 6.48
CA VAL A 123 -2.14 0.48 5.12
C VAL A 123 -0.65 0.75 4.89
N GLY A 124 -0.03 -0.14 4.11
CA GLY A 124 1.30 0.04 3.52
C GLY A 124 2.46 -0.24 4.46
N LEU A 125 3.65 0.20 4.05
CA LEU A 125 4.91 -0.09 4.75
C LEU A 125 4.84 0.26 6.23
N TRP A 126 4.32 1.45 6.50
CA TRP A 126 4.26 2.09 7.81
C TRP A 126 2.97 1.81 8.58
N GLN A 127 2.05 1.00 8.04
CA GLN A 127 0.73 0.72 8.63
C GLN A 127 0.02 2.01 9.06
N PHE A 128 -0.17 2.94 8.11
CA PHE A 128 -0.74 4.25 8.40
C PHE A 128 -2.27 4.22 8.37
N VAL A 129 -2.94 4.68 9.43
CA VAL A 129 -4.41 4.76 9.49
C VAL A 129 -4.90 5.95 8.66
N GLY A 130 -5.99 5.76 7.92
CA GLY A 130 -6.43 6.72 6.88
C GLY A 130 -6.64 8.16 7.35
N ALA A 131 -7.17 8.38 8.56
CA ALA A 131 -7.39 9.73 9.10
C ALA A 131 -6.08 10.46 9.41
N THR A 132 -5.15 9.80 10.11
CA THR A 132 -3.81 10.30 10.40
C THR A 132 -3.03 10.53 9.11
N ALA A 133 -3.12 9.59 8.16
CA ALA A 133 -2.53 9.74 6.84
C ALA A 133 -2.93 11.04 6.13
N ARG A 134 -4.22 11.39 6.14
CA ARG A 134 -4.69 12.63 5.54
C ARG A 134 -4.21 13.87 6.30
N SER A 135 -4.12 13.83 7.63
CA SER A 135 -3.62 14.97 8.41
C SER A 135 -2.14 15.25 8.15
N PHE A 136 -1.38 14.24 7.73
CA PHE A 136 0.02 14.35 7.29
C PHE A 136 0.16 14.41 5.76
N GLY A 137 -0.87 14.89 5.05
CA GLY A 137 -0.77 15.23 3.62
C GLY A 137 -0.80 14.05 2.65
N ILE A 138 -1.06 12.82 3.12
CA ILE A 138 -1.16 11.66 2.23
C ILE A 138 -2.51 11.70 1.47
N GLN A 139 -2.41 11.83 0.15
CA GLN A 139 -3.54 11.73 -0.77
C GLN A 139 -4.15 10.32 -0.78
N GLN A 140 -5.48 10.26 -0.70
CA GLN A 140 -6.27 9.04 -0.73
C GLN A 140 -7.54 9.28 -1.54
N ASP A 141 -7.62 8.66 -2.70
CA ASP A 141 -8.79 8.69 -3.57
C ASP A 141 -8.88 7.40 -4.39
N TRP A 142 -9.73 7.41 -5.42
CA TRP A 142 -9.96 6.26 -6.28
C TRP A 142 -8.73 5.83 -7.09
N TRP A 143 -7.89 6.78 -7.49
CA TRP A 143 -6.73 6.55 -8.35
C TRP A 143 -5.49 6.21 -7.53
N TYR A 144 -5.36 6.80 -6.35
CA TYR A 144 -4.13 6.76 -5.59
C TYR A 144 -4.37 6.67 -4.08
N ASP A 145 -3.68 5.74 -3.43
CA ASP A 145 -3.56 5.66 -1.98
C ASP A 145 -2.09 5.80 -1.58
N GLY A 146 -1.69 7.01 -1.22
CA GLY A 146 -0.30 7.34 -0.89
C GLY A 146 0.22 6.64 0.37
N ARG A 147 -0.64 5.96 1.14
CA ARG A 147 -0.19 5.10 2.25
C ARG A 147 0.59 3.88 1.74
N ARG A 148 0.30 3.45 0.50
CA ARG A 148 1.03 2.38 -0.17
C ARG A 148 2.30 2.86 -0.84
N ASP A 149 2.35 4.12 -1.29
CA ASP A 149 3.54 4.72 -1.90
C ASP A 149 4.69 4.78 -0.88
N PRO A 150 5.80 4.05 -1.08
CA PRO A 150 6.90 4.01 -0.13
C PRO A 150 7.52 5.37 0.19
N GLN A 151 7.63 6.27 -0.79
CA GLN A 151 8.22 7.59 -0.57
C GLN A 151 7.25 8.50 0.18
N ALA A 152 6.00 8.58 -0.29
CA ALA A 152 5.00 9.46 0.33
C ALA A 152 4.68 9.02 1.77
N SER A 153 4.54 7.71 2.00
CA SER A 153 4.28 7.16 3.33
C SER A 153 5.48 7.32 4.28
N THR A 154 6.72 7.21 3.78
CA THR A 154 7.93 7.44 4.60
C THR A 154 8.02 8.88 5.06
N VAL A 155 7.86 9.85 4.16
CA VAL A 155 7.89 11.28 4.52
C VAL A 155 6.84 11.59 5.58
N ALA A 156 5.59 11.17 5.36
CA ALA A 156 4.50 11.43 6.29
C ALA A 156 4.64 10.69 7.64
N ALA A 157 5.17 9.46 7.63
CA ALA A 157 5.40 8.72 8.87
C ALA A 157 6.50 9.37 9.71
N LEU A 158 7.58 9.83 9.08
CA LEU A 158 8.66 10.55 9.76
C LEU A 158 8.19 11.92 10.25
N ASP A 159 7.41 12.67 9.47
CA ASP A 159 6.78 13.92 9.93
C ASP A 159 5.93 13.69 11.20
N TYR A 160 5.16 12.58 11.23
CA TYR A 160 4.36 12.22 12.40
C TYR A 160 5.23 11.81 13.59
N LEU A 161 6.27 11.01 13.38
CA LEU A 161 7.20 10.61 14.44
C LEU A 161 7.94 11.81 15.04
N GLU A 162 8.36 12.78 14.22
CA GLU A 162 8.99 14.03 14.70
C GLU A 162 8.01 14.91 15.47
N ASP A 163 6.75 14.98 15.04
CA ASP A 163 5.70 15.66 15.80
C ASP A 163 5.53 15.00 17.17
N LEU A 164 5.33 13.67 17.21
CA LEU A 164 5.23 12.91 18.44
C LEU A 164 6.45 13.08 19.35
N TYR A 165 7.66 13.06 18.79
CA TYR A 165 8.90 13.30 19.54
C TYR A 165 8.89 14.65 20.27
N LYS A 166 8.47 15.73 19.60
CA LYS A 166 8.27 17.05 20.23
C LYS A 166 7.16 16.99 21.28
N GLN A 167 6.07 16.29 20.96
CA GLN A 167 4.93 16.12 21.86
C GLN A 167 5.20 15.23 23.06
N PHE A 168 6.32 14.49 23.11
CA PHE A 168 6.74 13.56 24.16
C PHE A 168 8.12 13.90 24.77
N ASP A 169 8.45 15.19 24.84
CA ASP A 169 9.65 15.71 25.53
C ASP A 169 10.96 15.16 24.98
N GLN A 170 10.98 14.90 23.66
CA GLN A 170 12.14 14.38 22.97
C GLN A 170 12.56 12.99 23.46
N ASP A 171 11.58 12.17 23.86
CA ASP A 171 11.76 10.74 24.15
C ASP A 171 11.24 9.89 22.98
N TRP A 172 12.16 9.18 22.32
CA TRP A 172 11.85 8.32 21.18
C TRP A 172 10.99 7.10 21.54
N LEU A 173 11.16 6.51 22.73
CA LEU A 173 10.37 5.34 23.13
C LEU A 173 8.91 5.75 23.39
N LEU A 174 8.68 6.91 24.01
CA LEU A 174 7.33 7.45 24.18
C LEU A 174 6.71 7.88 22.84
N ALA A 175 7.49 8.48 21.94
CA ALA A 175 7.05 8.82 20.59
C ALA A 175 6.62 7.56 19.80
N LEU A 176 7.44 6.51 19.81
CA LEU A 176 7.11 5.23 19.17
C LEU A 176 5.90 4.55 19.81
N ALA A 177 5.72 4.68 21.14
CA ALA A 177 4.56 4.15 21.82
C ALA A 177 3.31 4.90 21.35
N ALA A 178 3.38 6.21 21.24
CA ALA A 178 2.30 7.06 20.75
C ALA A 178 1.98 6.82 19.27
N TYR A 179 2.98 6.50 18.45
CA TYR A 179 2.79 6.10 17.07
C TYR A 179 1.91 4.84 16.99
N ASN A 180 2.26 3.81 17.77
CA ASN A 180 1.57 2.51 17.74
C ASN A 180 0.18 2.54 18.41
N THR A 181 0.07 3.11 19.62
CA THR A 181 -1.19 3.07 20.39
C THR A 181 -2.02 4.35 20.30
N GLY A 182 -1.47 5.41 19.71
CA GLY A 182 -2.04 6.75 19.71
C GLY A 182 -1.61 7.59 20.92
N GLU A 183 -1.27 8.85 20.67
CA GLU A 183 -0.84 9.84 21.67
C GLU A 183 -1.75 9.96 22.89
N GLY A 184 -3.07 9.90 22.69
CA GLY A 184 -4.05 9.99 23.78
C GLY A 184 -3.96 8.83 24.78
N ASN A 185 -3.59 7.63 24.31
CA ASN A 185 -3.36 6.47 25.16
C ASN A 185 -2.11 6.63 26.01
N VAL A 186 -1.02 7.13 25.43
CA VAL A 186 0.23 7.41 26.17
C VAL A 186 0.01 8.50 27.20
N ARG A 187 -0.62 9.62 26.84
CA ARG A 187 -0.95 10.70 27.81
C ARG A 187 -1.83 10.20 28.97
N ARG A 188 -2.77 9.28 28.69
CA ARG A 188 -3.58 8.62 29.74
C ARG A 188 -2.73 7.72 30.64
N ALA A 189 -1.76 7.00 30.08
CA ALA A 189 -0.84 6.18 30.85
C ALA A 189 0.03 7.02 31.79
N ILE A 190 0.61 8.12 31.28
CA ILE A 190 1.41 9.07 32.08
C ILE A 190 0.58 9.64 33.24
N ARG A 191 -0.62 10.18 32.95
CA ARG A 191 -1.51 10.70 34.00
C ARG A 191 -1.89 9.66 35.05
N ARG A 192 -2.02 8.38 34.66
CA ARG A 192 -2.33 7.29 35.59
C ARG A 192 -1.13 6.93 36.47
N ALA A 193 0.08 7.01 35.93
CA ALA A 193 1.32 6.82 36.69
C ALA A 193 1.57 7.95 37.70
N GLY A 194 0.96 9.13 37.48
CA GLY A 194 1.05 10.26 38.41
C GLY A 194 2.40 10.99 38.35
N VAL A 195 3.14 10.81 37.26
CA VAL A 195 4.43 11.46 36.98
C VAL A 195 4.26 12.61 35.99
N SER A 196 5.23 13.52 35.96
CA SER A 196 5.30 14.49 34.86
C SER A 196 5.61 13.79 33.54
N LYS A 197 5.50 14.53 32.44
CA LYS A 197 5.74 13.97 31.11
C LYS A 197 7.24 13.76 30.86
N GLU A 198 8.06 14.65 31.42
CA GLU A 198 9.52 14.63 31.39
C GLU A 198 10.10 13.51 32.26
N GLU A 199 9.37 13.10 33.31
CA GLU A 199 9.73 11.98 34.19
C GLU A 199 9.20 10.63 33.68
N ALA A 200 8.33 10.64 32.65
CA ALA A 200 7.71 9.42 32.17
C ALA A 200 8.72 8.57 31.39
N SER A 201 8.76 7.29 31.71
CA SER A 201 9.59 6.29 31.01
C SER A 201 8.69 5.24 30.38
N PHE A 202 8.92 4.91 29.11
CA PHE A 202 8.16 3.88 28.39
C PHE A 202 8.05 2.57 29.17
N TRP A 203 9.16 2.15 29.79
CA TRP A 203 9.28 0.88 30.51
C TRP A 203 8.40 0.81 31.76
N ASP A 204 8.10 1.97 32.38
CA ASP A 204 7.32 2.07 33.61
C ASP A 204 5.82 2.33 33.35
N LEU A 205 5.46 2.71 32.12
CA LEU A 205 4.07 3.02 31.76
C LEU A 205 3.24 1.77 31.52
N ARG A 206 2.06 1.72 32.16
CA ARG A 206 1.04 0.69 31.91
C ARG A 206 0.31 0.93 30.58
N LEU A 207 0.94 0.50 29.49
CA LEU A 207 0.43 0.53 28.11
C LEU A 207 -0.28 -0.80 27.73
N PRO A 208 -0.97 -0.91 26.59
CA PRO A 208 -1.45 -2.20 26.07
C PRO A 208 -0.31 -3.19 25.80
N GLY A 209 -0.60 -4.49 25.86
CA GLY A 209 0.44 -5.54 25.68
C GLY A 209 1.09 -5.51 24.30
N GLU A 210 0.31 -5.24 23.25
CA GLU A 210 0.81 -5.07 21.89
C GLU A 210 1.86 -3.96 21.80
N THR A 211 1.56 -2.78 22.36
CA THR A 211 2.46 -1.63 22.40
C THR A 211 3.69 -1.87 23.24
N ARG A 212 3.54 -2.53 24.41
CA ARG A 212 4.67 -2.92 25.26
C ARG A 212 5.64 -3.86 24.55
N ASN A 213 5.15 -4.68 23.62
CA ASN A 213 5.99 -5.57 22.82
C ASN A 213 6.47 -4.92 21.51
N HIS A 214 5.81 -3.86 21.03
CA HIS A 214 6.12 -3.24 19.74
C HIS A 214 7.53 -2.64 19.70
N ILE A 215 7.85 -1.77 20.66
CA ILE A 215 9.16 -1.11 20.74
C ILE A 215 10.29 -2.12 21.00
N PRO A 216 10.15 -3.07 21.94
CA PRO A 216 11.15 -4.12 22.11
C PRO A 216 11.42 -4.96 20.87
N ARG A 217 10.42 -5.19 20.01
CA ARG A 217 10.64 -5.88 18.72
C ARG A 217 11.52 -5.07 17.77
N ILE A 218 11.31 -3.75 17.68
CA ILE A 218 12.13 -2.86 16.85
C ILE A 218 13.58 -2.89 17.35
N LEU A 219 13.80 -2.68 18.65
CA LEU A 219 15.13 -2.67 19.25
C LEU A 219 15.82 -4.04 19.15
N ALA A 220 15.07 -5.14 19.26
CA ALA A 220 15.60 -6.49 19.08
C ALA A 220 16.08 -6.73 17.65
N ILE A 221 15.32 -6.26 16.65
CA ILE A 221 15.75 -6.34 15.24
C ILE A 221 16.97 -5.45 15.02
N ALA A 222 17.03 -4.26 15.61
CA ALA A 222 18.18 -3.37 15.52
C ALA A 222 19.45 -4.02 16.10
N LYS A 223 19.33 -4.67 17.27
CA LYS A 223 20.42 -5.46 17.87
C LYS A 223 20.86 -6.62 16.97
N ILE A 224 19.93 -7.29 16.28
CA ILE A 224 20.28 -8.32 15.29
C ILE A 224 21.01 -7.71 14.09
N VAL A 225 20.61 -6.53 13.62
CA VAL A 225 21.30 -5.88 12.50
C VAL A 225 22.74 -5.55 12.89
N SER A 226 22.98 -5.03 14.10
CA SER A 226 24.33 -4.78 14.63
C SER A 226 25.18 -6.04 14.75
N ASP A 227 24.60 -7.14 15.23
CA ASP A 227 25.34 -8.38 15.54
C ASP A 227 24.79 -9.58 14.76
N SER A 228 24.57 -9.45 13.45
CA SER A 228 23.81 -10.44 12.67
C SER A 228 24.41 -11.84 12.70
N GLU A 229 25.72 -11.96 12.53
CA GLU A 229 26.43 -13.26 12.55
C GLU A 229 26.35 -13.94 13.93
N LEU A 230 26.48 -13.18 15.02
CA LEU A 230 26.35 -13.71 16.39
C LEU A 230 24.93 -14.21 16.68
N ASN A 231 23.94 -13.65 15.99
CA ASN A 231 22.54 -14.07 16.07
C ASN A 231 22.17 -15.17 15.05
N GLY A 232 23.15 -15.74 14.35
CA GLY A 232 22.94 -16.83 13.39
C GLY A 232 22.22 -16.39 12.12
N ILE A 233 22.38 -15.12 11.72
CA ILE A 233 21.73 -14.51 10.58
C ILE A 233 22.81 -13.94 9.65
N SER A 234 22.72 -14.25 8.37
CA SER A 234 23.52 -13.64 7.32
C SER A 234 22.64 -12.64 6.56
N LEU A 235 22.85 -11.35 6.80
CA LEU A 235 22.12 -10.31 6.07
C LEU A 235 22.66 -10.22 4.64
N THR A 236 21.78 -10.39 3.65
CA THR A 236 22.14 -10.18 2.25
C THR A 236 22.47 -8.70 2.06
N GLU A 237 23.62 -8.41 1.45
CA GLU A 237 24.07 -7.04 1.22
C GLU A 237 23.10 -6.27 0.32
N ILE A 238 22.83 -5.02 0.69
CA ILE A 238 22.08 -4.09 -0.16
C ILE A 238 23.05 -2.94 -0.50
N PRO A 239 23.34 -2.70 -1.80
CA PRO A 239 24.23 -1.62 -2.19
C PRO A 239 23.76 -0.25 -1.68
N ASN A 240 24.67 0.52 -1.08
CA ASN A 240 24.42 1.91 -0.65
C ASN A 240 24.49 2.88 -1.84
N GLN A 241 23.59 2.69 -2.80
CA GLN A 241 23.47 3.54 -3.99
C GLN A 241 22.02 3.59 -4.46
N LEU A 242 21.69 4.64 -5.22
CA LEU A 242 20.37 4.81 -5.79
C LEU A 242 20.11 3.77 -6.89
N THR A 243 19.24 2.80 -6.61
CA THR A 243 18.84 1.73 -7.55
C THR A 243 17.53 2.03 -8.28
N VAL A 244 16.72 2.93 -7.74
CA VAL A 244 15.43 3.36 -8.29
C VAL A 244 15.32 4.88 -8.33
N GLN A 245 14.57 5.42 -9.30
CA GLN A 245 14.39 6.85 -9.50
C GLN A 245 12.94 7.15 -9.91
N ASN A 246 12.42 8.28 -9.44
CA ASN A 246 11.14 8.80 -9.91
C ASN A 246 11.29 9.51 -11.26
N VAL A 247 10.37 9.23 -12.17
CA VAL A 247 10.19 9.95 -13.43
C VAL A 247 8.85 10.66 -13.39
N GLU A 248 8.87 11.98 -13.51
CA GLU A 248 7.66 12.79 -13.68
C GLU A 248 7.17 12.66 -15.12
N VAL A 249 5.95 12.14 -15.27
CA VAL A 249 5.29 11.95 -16.57
C VAL A 249 4.60 13.23 -17.02
N ASN A 250 4.16 14.08 -16.08
CA ASN A 250 3.44 15.34 -16.31
C ASN A 250 2.13 15.19 -17.13
N ALA A 251 1.62 13.97 -17.21
CA ALA A 251 0.34 13.62 -17.77
C ALA A 251 -0.17 12.32 -17.14
N GLN A 252 -1.46 12.03 -17.31
CA GLN A 252 -1.96 10.70 -17.03
C GLN A 252 -1.39 9.72 -18.05
N ILE A 253 -0.86 8.59 -17.58
CA ILE A 253 -0.35 7.52 -18.45
C ILE A 253 -0.84 6.17 -17.97
N ASP A 254 -1.19 5.30 -18.92
CA ASP A 254 -1.42 3.88 -18.64
C ASP A 254 -0.11 3.22 -18.17
N ILE A 255 -0.15 2.49 -17.06
CA ILE A 255 1.04 1.88 -16.45
C ILE A 255 1.63 0.80 -17.37
N ALA A 256 0.82 0.09 -18.15
CA ALA A 256 1.32 -0.86 -19.15
C ALA A 256 2.05 -0.13 -20.29
N ARG A 257 1.54 1.02 -20.72
CA ARG A 257 2.25 1.85 -21.71
C ARG A 257 3.56 2.39 -21.14
N ALA A 258 3.57 2.88 -19.91
CA ALA A 258 4.79 3.31 -19.24
C ALA A 258 5.79 2.17 -19.10
N ALA A 259 5.34 0.95 -18.81
CA ALA A 259 6.19 -0.23 -18.72
C ALA A 259 6.85 -0.57 -20.07
N GLU A 260 6.09 -0.50 -21.16
CA GLU A 260 6.60 -0.71 -22.52
C GLU A 260 7.69 0.32 -22.88
N LEU A 261 7.44 1.60 -22.61
CA LEU A 261 8.41 2.68 -22.88
C LEU A 261 9.67 2.58 -22.02
N ALA A 262 9.51 2.12 -20.79
CA ALA A 262 10.60 1.91 -19.86
C ALA A 262 11.36 0.59 -20.11
N ASP A 263 10.87 -0.29 -20.99
CA ASP A 263 11.37 -1.65 -21.18
C ASP A 263 11.50 -2.42 -19.85
N ILE A 264 10.41 -2.42 -19.07
CA ILE A 264 10.29 -3.11 -17.79
C ILE A 264 9.06 -4.00 -17.79
N ASP A 265 9.11 -5.10 -17.04
CA ASP A 265 7.93 -5.91 -16.79
C ASP A 265 6.84 -5.07 -16.09
N TYR A 266 5.60 -5.18 -16.59
CA TYR A 266 4.45 -4.46 -16.05
C TYR A 266 4.27 -4.72 -14.56
N GLN A 267 4.40 -5.98 -14.12
CA GLN A 267 4.20 -6.32 -12.72
C GLN A 267 5.33 -5.79 -11.83
N GLN A 268 6.57 -5.77 -12.32
CA GLN A 268 7.68 -5.11 -11.64
C GLN A 268 7.40 -3.61 -11.44
N LEU A 269 6.93 -2.91 -12.48
CA LEU A 269 6.57 -1.50 -12.37
C LEU A 269 5.42 -1.27 -11.37
N ARG A 270 4.38 -2.11 -11.39
CA ARG A 270 3.27 -2.06 -10.41
C ARG A 270 3.75 -2.28 -8.97
N ASN A 271 4.69 -3.19 -8.75
CA ASN A 271 5.23 -3.48 -7.42
C ASN A 271 6.04 -2.31 -6.86
N LEU A 272 6.73 -1.55 -7.72
CA LEU A 272 7.44 -0.32 -7.34
C LEU A 272 6.49 0.85 -7.12
N ASN A 273 5.30 0.81 -7.72
CA ASN A 273 4.28 1.88 -7.65
C ASN A 273 2.94 1.41 -7.08
N PRO A 274 2.93 0.84 -5.86
CA PRO A 274 1.73 0.27 -5.23
C PRO A 274 0.69 1.33 -4.80
N GLY A 275 1.08 2.61 -4.79
CA GLY A 275 0.18 3.74 -4.55
C GLY A 275 -0.90 3.90 -5.61
N TYR A 276 -0.63 3.58 -6.88
CA TYR A 276 -1.65 3.64 -7.93
C TYR A 276 -2.60 2.45 -7.82
N LEU A 277 -3.87 2.72 -7.59
CA LEU A 277 -4.89 1.69 -7.43
C LEU A 277 -5.42 1.17 -8.77
N GLN A 278 -5.26 1.96 -9.83
CA GLN A 278 -5.82 1.69 -11.16
C GLN A 278 -4.73 1.30 -12.18
N TRP A 279 -5.14 1.02 -13.41
CA TRP A 279 -4.24 0.69 -14.54
C TRP A 279 -3.43 1.90 -15.04
N ALA A 280 -3.73 3.11 -14.58
CA ALA A 280 -3.06 4.35 -14.98
C ALA A 280 -2.61 5.17 -13.76
N THR A 281 -1.72 6.13 -13.99
CA THR A 281 -1.37 7.17 -13.00
C THR A 281 -2.58 8.05 -12.69
N HIS A 282 -2.49 8.89 -11.65
CA HIS A 282 -3.57 9.81 -11.32
C HIS A 282 -3.72 10.88 -12.43
N PRO A 283 -4.95 11.29 -12.80
CA PRO A 283 -5.19 12.27 -13.86
C PRO A 283 -4.56 13.65 -13.59
N ASP A 284 -4.54 14.10 -12.33
CA ASP A 284 -3.90 15.36 -11.90
C ASP A 284 -2.55 15.16 -11.19
N ARG A 285 -2.53 14.62 -9.97
CA ARG A 285 -1.33 14.33 -9.17
C ARG A 285 -1.60 13.14 -8.23
N PRO A 286 -0.59 12.31 -7.91
CA PRO A 286 0.75 12.32 -8.49
C PRO A 286 0.78 11.71 -9.90
N GLN A 287 1.68 12.24 -10.73
CA GLN A 287 1.92 11.77 -12.11
C GLN A 287 3.39 11.35 -12.26
N ARG A 288 3.88 10.58 -11.28
CA ARG A 288 5.27 10.10 -11.25
C ARG A 288 5.31 8.59 -11.14
N LEU A 289 6.34 7.97 -11.72
CA LEU A 289 6.56 6.54 -11.59
C LEU A 289 7.96 6.30 -11.04
N LEU A 290 8.08 5.40 -10.07
CA LEU A 290 9.34 4.90 -9.52
C LEU A 290 9.79 3.68 -10.34
N LEU A 291 10.98 3.75 -10.92
CA LEU A 291 11.54 2.68 -11.76
C LEU A 291 13.00 2.43 -11.39
N PRO A 292 13.59 1.27 -11.72
CA PRO A 292 15.04 1.11 -11.68
C PRO A 292 15.72 2.18 -12.55
N THR A 293 16.89 2.65 -12.13
CA THR A 293 17.57 3.81 -12.73
C THR A 293 17.70 3.72 -14.26
N GLU A 294 18.02 2.53 -14.80
CA GLU A 294 18.14 2.35 -16.26
C GLU A 294 16.78 2.41 -16.98
N ASN A 295 15.72 1.84 -16.39
CA ASN A 295 14.37 1.90 -16.94
C ASN A 295 13.78 3.31 -16.85
N ALA A 296 14.11 4.06 -15.79
CA ALA A 296 13.74 5.47 -15.65
C ALA A 296 14.30 6.32 -16.80
N ARG A 297 15.56 6.07 -17.19
CA ARG A 297 16.19 6.72 -18.36
C ARG A 297 15.45 6.39 -19.66
N LYS A 298 15.10 5.13 -19.89
CA LYS A 298 14.34 4.70 -21.07
C LYS A 298 12.96 5.33 -21.13
N LEU A 299 12.23 5.37 -20.00
CA LEU A 299 10.93 6.03 -19.93
C LEU A 299 11.04 7.52 -20.27
N THR A 300 12.04 8.20 -19.71
CA THR A 300 12.27 9.63 -19.98
C THR A 300 12.48 9.91 -21.47
N ILE A 301 13.27 9.06 -22.16
CA ILE A 301 13.46 9.17 -23.61
C ILE A 301 12.16 8.87 -24.36
N GLY A 302 11.48 7.77 -24.01
CA GLY A 302 10.22 7.38 -24.66
C GLY A 302 9.10 8.42 -24.51
N LEU A 303 9.06 9.16 -23.40
CA LEU A 303 8.13 10.26 -23.18
C LEU A 303 8.44 11.50 -24.03
N GLN A 304 9.70 11.71 -24.44
CA GLN A 304 10.08 12.82 -25.33
C GLN A 304 9.76 12.54 -26.80
N GLU A 305 9.79 11.27 -27.20
CA GLU A 305 9.56 10.84 -28.58
C GLU A 305 8.07 10.66 -28.92
N ILE A 306 7.20 10.64 -27.91
CA ILE A 306 5.75 10.44 -28.09
C ILE A 306 5.01 11.78 -28.08
N ASP A 307 4.10 11.94 -29.05
CA ASP A 307 3.13 13.02 -29.02
C ASP A 307 2.26 12.90 -27.75
N THR A 308 2.19 13.98 -26.97
CA THR A 308 1.48 14.02 -25.69
C THR A 308 -0.01 13.68 -25.84
N GLU A 309 -0.58 13.91 -27.04
CA GLU A 309 -1.94 13.51 -27.39
C GLU A 309 -2.13 11.98 -27.51
N LEU A 310 -1.06 11.22 -27.72
CA LEU A 310 -1.07 9.74 -27.77
C LEU A 310 -0.83 9.09 -26.39
N LEU A 311 -0.41 9.87 -25.38
CA LEU A 311 -0.19 9.38 -24.01
C LEU A 311 -1.50 9.14 -23.25
N LEU A 312 -2.54 9.88 -23.62
CA LEU A 312 -3.89 9.75 -23.08
C LEU A 312 -4.69 8.82 -23.97
N SER A 313 -5.05 7.65 -23.46
CA SER A 313 -5.97 6.77 -24.18
C SER A 313 -7.32 6.65 -23.51
N TRP A 314 -7.57 7.18 -22.28
CA TRP A 314 -8.82 6.93 -21.54
C TRP A 314 -9.28 8.08 -20.60
N ASP A 315 -10.56 8.47 -20.69
CA ASP A 315 -11.33 9.38 -19.82
C ASP A 315 -12.23 8.63 -18.83
N ARG A 316 -12.57 9.26 -17.70
CA ARG A 316 -13.61 8.79 -16.77
C ARG A 316 -14.93 9.52 -17.01
N TYR A 317 -15.99 8.75 -17.25
CA TYR A 317 -17.37 9.25 -17.35
C TYR A 317 -18.22 8.71 -16.20
N GLU A 318 -18.72 9.58 -15.32
CA GLU A 318 -19.68 9.21 -14.29
C GLU A 318 -21.07 8.99 -14.92
N ILE A 319 -21.61 7.79 -14.73
CA ILE A 319 -22.90 7.37 -15.27
C ILE A 319 -23.99 8.13 -14.53
N ARG A 320 -24.77 8.92 -15.26
CA ARG A 320 -25.91 9.67 -14.72
C ARG A 320 -27.19 8.87 -14.85
N SER A 321 -28.19 9.22 -14.04
CA SER A 321 -29.53 8.65 -14.19
C SER A 321 -30.07 8.93 -15.59
N GLY A 322 -30.48 7.89 -16.29
CA GLY A 322 -30.97 7.95 -17.68
C GLY A 322 -29.90 7.74 -18.75
N ASP A 323 -28.62 7.58 -18.39
CA ASP A 323 -27.59 7.23 -19.36
C ASP A 323 -27.76 5.79 -19.88
N THR A 324 -27.35 5.58 -21.13
CA THR A 324 -27.24 4.26 -21.77
C THR A 324 -25.87 4.12 -22.41
N LEU A 325 -25.32 2.91 -22.53
CA LEU A 325 -24.03 2.73 -23.21
C LEU A 325 -24.03 3.30 -24.64
N GLY A 326 -25.12 3.14 -25.38
CA GLY A 326 -25.26 3.71 -26.72
C GLY A 326 -25.31 5.25 -26.72
N GLY A 327 -25.97 5.85 -25.72
CA GLY A 327 -25.99 7.30 -25.53
C GLY A 327 -24.63 7.87 -25.17
N ILE A 328 -23.93 7.23 -24.23
CA ILE A 328 -22.58 7.59 -23.81
C ILE A 328 -21.60 7.44 -24.98
N ALA A 329 -21.63 6.30 -25.68
CA ALA A 329 -20.77 6.03 -26.82
C ALA A 329 -20.90 7.10 -27.90
N ARG A 330 -22.14 7.49 -28.25
CA ARG A 330 -22.39 8.54 -29.24
C ARG A 330 -21.93 9.92 -28.77
N LYS A 331 -22.19 10.26 -27.49
CA LYS A 331 -21.83 11.55 -26.89
C LYS A 331 -20.31 11.75 -26.84
N LEU A 332 -19.57 10.67 -26.64
CA LEU A 332 -18.12 10.69 -26.46
C LEU A 332 -17.38 10.15 -27.69
N SER A 333 -18.06 10.06 -28.84
CA SER A 333 -17.49 9.62 -30.12
C SER A 333 -16.71 8.30 -30.04
N THR A 334 -17.26 7.31 -29.34
CA THR A 334 -16.71 5.96 -29.20
C THR A 334 -17.76 4.89 -29.56
N ARG A 335 -17.44 3.61 -29.37
CA ARG A 335 -18.34 2.50 -29.67
C ARG A 335 -18.71 1.70 -28.42
N VAL A 336 -19.91 1.12 -28.44
CA VAL A 336 -20.44 0.34 -27.32
C VAL A 336 -19.59 -0.89 -27.02
N ASP A 337 -19.13 -1.61 -28.03
CA ASP A 337 -18.26 -2.79 -27.90
C ASP A 337 -16.92 -2.44 -27.26
N ILE A 338 -16.36 -1.27 -27.59
CA ILE A 338 -15.15 -0.76 -26.97
C ILE A 338 -15.41 -0.40 -25.50
N LEU A 339 -16.49 0.34 -25.19
CA LEU A 339 -16.86 0.63 -23.81
C LEU A 339 -17.07 -0.63 -22.98
N GLN A 340 -17.68 -1.67 -23.55
CA GLN A 340 -17.87 -2.95 -22.90
C GLN A 340 -16.56 -3.68 -22.65
N THR A 341 -15.70 -3.78 -23.66
CA THR A 341 -14.40 -4.47 -23.55
C THR A 341 -13.53 -3.82 -22.49
N VAL A 342 -13.44 -2.50 -22.50
CA VAL A 342 -12.55 -1.70 -21.65
C VAL A 342 -13.03 -1.71 -20.20
N ASN A 343 -14.35 -1.70 -19.99
CA ASN A 343 -14.93 -1.74 -18.65
C ASN A 343 -15.31 -3.16 -18.22
N SER A 344 -14.88 -4.19 -18.97
CA SER A 344 -15.21 -5.60 -18.72
C SER A 344 -16.71 -5.87 -18.52
N LEU A 345 -17.57 -5.13 -19.24
CA LEU A 345 -19.02 -5.29 -19.17
C LEU A 345 -19.45 -6.46 -20.05
N ARG A 346 -20.19 -7.40 -19.46
CA ARG A 346 -20.75 -8.56 -20.18
C ARG A 346 -22.06 -8.26 -20.94
N GLY A 347 -22.51 -7.01 -20.91
CA GLY A 347 -23.80 -6.59 -21.47
C GLY A 347 -23.94 -5.08 -21.49
N SER A 348 -25.17 -4.57 -21.65
CA SER A 348 -25.44 -3.13 -21.77
C SER A 348 -25.79 -2.43 -20.46
N GLN A 349 -25.84 -3.19 -19.36
CA GLN A 349 -26.25 -2.68 -18.05
C GLN A 349 -25.17 -1.79 -17.45
N ILE A 350 -25.56 -0.58 -17.09
CA ILE A 350 -24.74 0.42 -16.40
C ILE A 350 -25.54 0.99 -15.23
N ILE A 351 -24.85 1.36 -14.15
CA ILE A 351 -25.47 1.79 -12.89
C ILE A 351 -25.15 3.27 -12.67
N ALA A 352 -26.18 4.09 -12.47
CA ALA A 352 -26.00 5.50 -12.17
C ALA A 352 -25.19 5.69 -10.86
N GLY A 353 -24.25 6.64 -10.87
CA GLY A 353 -23.27 6.85 -9.80
C GLY A 353 -21.97 6.04 -9.96
N ASN A 354 -21.96 4.98 -10.78
CA ASN A 354 -20.72 4.31 -11.16
C ASN A 354 -20.01 5.08 -12.27
N SER A 355 -18.81 4.66 -12.65
CA SER A 355 -18.05 5.30 -13.73
C SER A 355 -17.59 4.32 -14.79
N LEU A 356 -17.48 4.83 -16.01
CA LEU A 356 -16.93 4.15 -17.17
C LEU A 356 -15.62 4.79 -17.60
N LEU A 357 -14.75 3.95 -18.13
CA LEU A 357 -13.55 4.27 -18.87
C LEU A 357 -13.87 4.42 -20.33
N ILE A 358 -13.47 5.54 -20.89
CA ILE A 358 -13.84 5.97 -22.23
C ILE A 358 -12.57 6.20 -23.02
N PRO A 359 -12.30 5.50 -24.12
CA PRO A 359 -11.08 5.78 -24.85
C PRO A 359 -11.08 7.18 -25.45
N ARG A 360 -9.99 7.93 -25.27
CA ARG A 360 -9.69 9.14 -26.05
C ARG A 360 -8.52 8.85 -26.97
N SER A 361 -8.78 8.28 -28.13
CA SER A 361 -7.84 8.40 -29.25
C SER A 361 -8.64 8.71 -30.51
N ALA A 362 -8.17 9.67 -31.30
CA ALA A 362 -8.85 10.12 -32.52
C ALA A 362 -8.87 9.03 -33.60
N ASP A 363 -8.01 8.02 -33.48
CA ASP A 363 -7.86 6.98 -34.50
C ASP A 363 -8.61 5.70 -34.13
N SER A 364 -9.80 5.56 -34.70
CA SER A 364 -10.71 4.42 -34.47
C SER A 364 -10.08 3.07 -34.83
N GLN A 365 -9.07 3.06 -35.71
CA GLN A 365 -8.35 1.86 -36.13
C GLN A 365 -7.30 1.41 -35.12
N LEU A 366 -6.62 2.33 -34.42
CA LEU A 366 -5.69 2.01 -33.33
C LEU A 366 -6.44 1.45 -32.11
N ILE A 367 -7.63 1.99 -31.82
CA ILE A 367 -8.52 1.51 -30.75
C ILE A 367 -9.02 0.08 -31.03
N ALA A 368 -9.26 -0.29 -32.29
CA ALA A 368 -9.67 -1.64 -32.66
C ALA A 368 -8.51 -2.67 -32.62
N ALA A 369 -7.27 -2.21 -32.81
CA ALA A 369 -6.06 -3.04 -32.74
C ALA A 369 -5.52 -3.20 -31.31
N GLN A 370 -5.82 -2.28 -30.39
CA GLN A 370 -5.34 -2.30 -29.01
C GLN A 370 -5.86 -3.47 -28.16
N PRO A 371 -7.14 -3.91 -28.23
CA PRO A 371 -7.58 -5.14 -27.57
C PRO A 371 -6.83 -6.38 -28.06
N ALA A 372 -6.45 -6.41 -29.35
CA ALA A 372 -5.66 -7.50 -29.94
C ALA A 372 -4.19 -7.48 -29.50
N LEU A 373 -3.64 -6.29 -29.17
CA LEU A 373 -2.32 -6.13 -28.55
C LEU A 373 -2.36 -6.39 -27.04
N MET A 374 -3.42 -5.99 -26.33
CA MET A 374 -3.65 -6.28 -24.89
C MET A 374 -3.85 -7.79 -24.63
N SER A 375 -4.43 -8.51 -25.58
CA SER A 375 -4.54 -9.98 -25.54
C SER A 375 -3.27 -10.69 -26.01
N ARG A 376 -2.47 -10.09 -26.91
CA ARG A 376 -1.14 -10.62 -27.32
C ARG A 376 -0.01 -10.33 -26.32
N ALA A 377 -0.14 -9.32 -25.47
CA ALA A 377 0.85 -8.96 -24.44
C ALA A 377 0.65 -9.72 -23.12
N ARG A 378 -0.42 -10.52 -22.98
CA ARG A 378 -0.50 -11.55 -21.94
C ARG A 378 0.11 -12.82 -22.51
N PRO A 379 1.31 -13.26 -22.11
CA PRO A 379 1.63 -14.67 -22.28
C PRO A 379 0.53 -15.45 -21.57
N ALA A 380 -0.21 -16.29 -22.30
CA ALA A 380 -1.12 -17.25 -21.68
C ALA A 380 -0.26 -18.11 -20.76
N ILE A 381 -0.33 -17.85 -19.46
CA ILE A 381 0.43 -18.59 -18.48
C ILE A 381 -0.17 -20.00 -18.44
N SER A 382 0.54 -20.96 -19.03
CA SER A 382 0.13 -22.36 -18.98
C SER A 382 0.21 -22.85 -17.54
N VAL A 383 -0.96 -23.11 -16.94
CA VAL A 383 -1.06 -23.64 -15.58
C VAL A 383 -0.82 -25.16 -15.63
N PRO A 384 0.19 -25.71 -14.95
CA PRO A 384 0.40 -27.16 -14.91
C PRO A 384 -0.66 -27.81 -14.02
N ALA A 385 -1.02 -29.08 -14.25
CA ALA A 385 -1.95 -29.81 -13.39
C ALA A 385 -1.46 -29.94 -11.93
N SER A 386 -0.14 -29.91 -11.73
CA SER A 386 0.49 -29.95 -10.42
C SER A 386 1.76 -29.09 -10.39
N TYR A 387 2.06 -28.49 -9.24
CA TYR A 387 3.26 -27.66 -9.05
C TYR A 387 4.06 -28.07 -7.82
N THR A 388 5.32 -28.46 -8.02
CA THR A 388 6.25 -28.74 -6.93
C THR A 388 6.85 -27.43 -6.41
N ILE A 389 6.56 -27.13 -5.14
CA ILE A 389 7.02 -25.94 -4.42
C ILE A 389 8.55 -25.92 -4.42
N ARG A 390 9.13 -24.81 -4.89
CA ARG A 390 10.57 -24.55 -4.89
C ARG A 390 10.97 -23.75 -3.65
N ARG A 391 12.27 -23.68 -3.37
CA ARG A 391 12.79 -22.81 -2.32
C ARG A 391 12.42 -21.36 -2.65
N GLY A 392 11.73 -20.67 -1.73
CA GLY A 392 11.24 -19.30 -1.90
C GLY A 392 9.77 -19.17 -2.33
N ASP A 393 9.10 -20.27 -2.68
CA ASP A 393 7.69 -20.22 -3.07
C ASP A 393 6.76 -20.05 -1.86
N ASN A 394 5.69 -19.26 -2.05
CA ASN A 394 4.56 -19.13 -1.14
C ASN A 394 3.25 -19.10 -1.94
N LEU A 395 2.09 -19.25 -1.29
CA LEU A 395 0.79 -19.30 -1.98
C LEU A 395 0.52 -18.06 -2.83
N TRP A 396 1.10 -16.92 -2.48
CA TRP A 396 1.01 -15.69 -3.25
C TRP A 396 1.93 -15.71 -4.48
N SER A 397 3.18 -16.13 -4.36
CA SER A 397 4.11 -16.22 -5.51
C SER A 397 3.64 -17.26 -6.54
N ILE A 398 3.05 -18.37 -6.08
CA ILE A 398 2.50 -19.43 -6.94
C ILE A 398 1.20 -18.98 -7.60
N ALA A 399 0.27 -18.39 -6.83
CA ALA A 399 -0.95 -17.78 -7.36
C ALA A 399 -0.63 -16.76 -8.45
N ARG A 400 0.29 -15.85 -8.16
CA ARG A 400 0.78 -14.83 -9.08
C ARG A 400 1.47 -15.42 -10.31
N LYS A 401 2.22 -16.50 -10.15
CA LYS A 401 2.92 -17.18 -11.25
C LYS A 401 1.97 -17.85 -12.24
N PHE A 402 0.78 -18.25 -11.81
CA PHE A 402 -0.21 -18.98 -12.61
C PHE A 402 -1.53 -18.22 -12.84
N ASP A 403 -1.59 -16.94 -12.46
CA ASP A 403 -2.80 -16.09 -12.47
C ASP A 403 -3.99 -16.73 -11.73
N LEU A 404 -3.70 -17.40 -10.62
CA LEU A 404 -4.70 -18.02 -9.74
C LEU A 404 -4.91 -17.16 -8.50
N ARG A 405 -5.96 -17.46 -7.73
CA ARG A 405 -6.18 -16.82 -6.42
C ARG A 405 -5.52 -17.65 -5.32
N SER A 406 -4.75 -17.02 -4.45
CA SER A 406 -4.10 -17.71 -3.31
C SER A 406 -5.11 -18.43 -2.42
N ALA A 407 -6.30 -17.85 -2.23
CA ALA A 407 -7.40 -18.47 -1.48
C ALA A 407 -7.93 -19.73 -2.17
N GLU A 408 -7.93 -19.76 -3.50
CA GLU A 408 -8.40 -20.89 -4.27
C GLU A 408 -7.37 -22.03 -4.26
N ILE A 409 -6.08 -21.71 -4.45
CA ILE A 409 -4.98 -22.68 -4.24
C ILE A 409 -5.06 -23.26 -2.83
N ALA A 410 -5.21 -22.40 -1.80
CA ALA A 410 -5.26 -22.81 -0.41
C ALA A 410 -6.44 -23.78 -0.15
N SER A 411 -7.65 -23.40 -0.57
CA SER A 411 -8.85 -24.22 -0.36
C SER A 411 -8.76 -25.58 -1.07
N ARG A 412 -8.28 -25.61 -2.32
CA ARG A 412 -8.15 -26.82 -3.15
C ARG A 412 -7.06 -27.77 -2.66
N ASN A 413 -6.06 -27.24 -1.97
CA ASN A 413 -4.95 -28.00 -1.41
C ASN A 413 -5.08 -28.23 0.10
N THR A 414 -6.22 -27.90 0.71
CA THR A 414 -6.47 -28.01 2.17
C THR A 414 -5.43 -27.29 3.03
N LEU A 415 -5.00 -26.10 2.58
CA LEU A 415 -4.02 -25.25 3.25
C LEU A 415 -4.68 -24.00 3.83
N SER A 416 -4.10 -23.46 4.90
CA SER A 416 -4.42 -22.10 5.38
C SER A 416 -3.67 -21.04 4.56
N LEU A 417 -4.23 -19.83 4.44
CA LEU A 417 -3.65 -18.73 3.64
C LEU A 417 -2.28 -18.25 4.16
N ASP A 418 -2.06 -18.40 5.45
CA ASP A 418 -0.84 -18.07 6.21
C ASP A 418 0.09 -19.28 6.39
N GLN A 419 -0.27 -20.44 5.84
CA GLN A 419 0.49 -21.67 6.01
C GLN A 419 1.83 -21.62 5.27
N LEU A 420 2.91 -21.92 6.01
CA LEU A 420 4.25 -22.01 5.45
C LEU A 420 4.39 -23.24 4.52
N LEU A 421 4.76 -22.99 3.26
CA LEU A 421 4.97 -24.04 2.26
C LEU A 421 6.36 -24.69 2.39
N ARG A 422 6.45 -26.01 2.17
CA ARG A 422 7.71 -26.76 2.23
C ARG A 422 8.27 -27.01 0.81
N PRO A 423 9.55 -26.71 0.53
CA PRO A 423 10.16 -27.09 -0.75
C PRO A 423 10.05 -28.60 -0.98
N GLY A 424 9.62 -29.00 -2.17
CA GLY A 424 9.32 -30.39 -2.53
C GLY A 424 7.87 -30.84 -2.30
N GLN A 425 7.06 -30.04 -1.59
CA GLN A 425 5.60 -30.26 -1.48
C GLN A 425 4.93 -29.99 -2.84
N ILE A 426 3.93 -30.78 -3.20
CA ILE A 426 3.21 -30.66 -4.48
C ILE A 426 1.84 -30.03 -4.23
N LEU A 427 1.50 -29.01 -5.01
CA LEU A 427 0.16 -28.43 -5.07
C LEU A 427 -0.58 -28.97 -6.29
N ASP A 428 -1.83 -29.35 -6.10
CA ASP A 428 -2.80 -29.61 -7.16
C ASP A 428 -3.34 -28.27 -7.70
N LEU A 429 -3.12 -28.04 -9.00
CA LEU A 429 -3.60 -26.88 -9.74
C LEU A 429 -4.52 -27.31 -10.90
N SER A 430 -4.90 -28.59 -10.97
CA SER A 430 -5.71 -29.15 -12.06
C SER A 430 -7.10 -28.52 -12.17
N TYR A 431 -7.61 -27.97 -11.06
CA TYR A 431 -8.87 -27.21 -11.06
C TYR A 431 -8.83 -25.98 -11.98
N ALA A 432 -7.65 -25.41 -12.23
CA ALA A 432 -7.48 -24.26 -13.12
C ALA A 432 -7.43 -24.66 -14.61
N LEU A 433 -7.23 -25.95 -14.91
CA LEU A 433 -7.26 -26.48 -16.28
C LEU A 433 -8.69 -26.68 -16.79
N ALA A 434 -9.66 -26.86 -15.88
CA ALA A 434 -11.06 -27.12 -16.22
C ALA A 434 -11.80 -25.90 -16.80
N ASP A 435 -11.31 -24.68 -16.56
CA ASP A 435 -11.89 -23.43 -17.07
C ASP A 435 -11.34 -23.01 -18.44
N SER A 436 -10.31 -23.71 -18.95
CA SER A 436 -9.62 -23.35 -20.20
C SER A 436 -10.09 -24.15 -21.43
N THR A 437 -10.99 -25.12 -21.28
CA THR A 437 -11.46 -26.00 -22.37
C THR A 437 -12.98 -25.99 -22.54
N THR A 438 -13.61 -24.83 -22.63
CA THR A 438 -15.00 -24.77 -23.11
C THR A 438 -15.23 -23.54 -23.98
N GLU A 439 -14.88 -23.67 -25.27
CA GLU A 439 -15.61 -22.96 -26.31
C GLU A 439 -17.06 -23.48 -26.33
N ALA A 440 -18.01 -22.54 -26.31
CA ALA A 440 -19.42 -22.69 -26.67
C ALA A 440 -20.19 -23.86 -26.03
N ASN A 441 -20.83 -23.62 -24.89
CA ASN A 441 -22.22 -24.02 -24.73
C ASN A 441 -22.97 -23.16 -23.72
N ASP A 442 -24.12 -22.64 -24.16
CA ASP A 442 -25.12 -21.94 -23.34
C ASP A 442 -25.60 -22.85 -22.20
N GLN A 443 -25.17 -22.56 -20.98
CA GLN A 443 -25.91 -22.87 -19.76
C GLN A 443 -25.85 -21.65 -18.84
N VAL A 444 -27.03 -21.12 -18.52
CA VAL A 444 -27.27 -19.94 -17.70
C VAL A 444 -26.74 -20.18 -16.28
N MET A 445 -25.50 -19.79 -15.98
CA MET A 445 -25.07 -19.58 -14.59
C MET A 445 -25.48 -18.16 -14.18
N GLN A 446 -26.56 -18.06 -13.41
CA GLN A 446 -27.04 -16.80 -12.87
C GLN A 446 -25.94 -16.11 -12.04
N SER A 447 -25.76 -14.81 -12.28
CA SER A 447 -24.83 -13.99 -11.50
C SER A 447 -25.36 -13.85 -10.06
N PRO A 448 -24.50 -13.92 -9.03
CA PRO A 448 -24.94 -13.83 -7.64
C PRO A 448 -25.56 -12.46 -7.36
N GLN A 449 -26.74 -12.45 -6.74
CA GLN A 449 -27.44 -11.24 -6.34
C GLN A 449 -26.97 -10.84 -4.94
N TYR A 450 -26.85 -9.54 -4.68
CA TYR A 450 -26.43 -9.03 -3.37
C TYR A 450 -27.59 -8.28 -2.70
N TYR A 451 -27.91 -8.66 -1.46
CA TYR A 451 -28.90 -8.00 -0.60
C TYR A 451 -28.21 -7.11 0.44
N ARG A 452 -28.70 -5.89 0.60
CA ARG A 452 -28.20 -4.95 1.60
C ARG A 452 -29.04 -5.03 2.87
N VAL A 453 -28.42 -5.42 3.98
CA VAL A 453 -29.04 -5.62 5.30
C VAL A 453 -29.71 -4.32 5.77
N ARG A 454 -30.95 -4.40 6.25
CA ARG A 454 -31.72 -3.25 6.78
C ARG A 454 -31.80 -3.34 8.31
N SER A 455 -32.13 -2.21 8.96
CA SER A 455 -32.35 -2.17 10.41
C SER A 455 -33.49 -3.13 10.81
N GLY A 456 -33.19 -4.10 11.68
CA GLY A 456 -34.13 -5.15 12.11
C GLY A 456 -34.04 -6.49 11.36
N ASP A 457 -33.16 -6.60 10.36
CA ASP A 457 -32.87 -7.85 9.65
C ASP A 457 -31.99 -8.80 10.50
N SER A 458 -32.17 -10.10 10.29
CA SER A 458 -31.28 -11.16 10.78
C SER A 458 -31.01 -12.15 9.65
N MET A 459 -29.91 -12.92 9.71
CA MET A 459 -29.58 -13.89 8.65
C MET A 459 -30.72 -14.89 8.40
N ALA A 460 -31.44 -15.29 9.45
CA ALA A 460 -32.63 -16.14 9.33
C ALA A 460 -33.76 -15.48 8.52
N LYS A 461 -34.07 -14.20 8.79
CA LYS A 461 -35.10 -13.46 8.05
C LYS A 461 -34.69 -13.18 6.61
N ILE A 462 -33.39 -13.01 6.35
CA ILE A 462 -32.85 -12.82 5.00
C ILE A 462 -32.93 -14.15 4.24
N ALA A 463 -32.52 -15.27 4.85
CA ALA A 463 -32.62 -16.59 4.26
C ALA A 463 -34.07 -16.92 3.88
N GLU A 464 -35.03 -16.69 4.78
CA GLU A 464 -36.46 -16.87 4.53
C GLU A 464 -36.96 -15.99 3.38
N ARG A 465 -36.55 -14.70 3.34
CA ARG A 465 -36.94 -13.77 2.27
C ARG A 465 -36.50 -14.23 0.89
N PHE A 466 -35.34 -14.87 0.79
CA PHE A 466 -34.78 -15.36 -0.46
C PHE A 466 -35.01 -16.86 -0.68
N ALA A 467 -35.84 -17.49 0.15
CA ALA A 467 -36.14 -18.92 0.12
C ALA A 467 -34.89 -19.81 0.15
N MET A 468 -33.87 -19.41 0.90
CA MET A 468 -32.60 -20.12 1.07
C MET A 468 -32.54 -20.83 2.44
N GLY A 469 -31.76 -21.91 2.52
CA GLY A 469 -31.38 -22.49 3.81
C GLY A 469 -30.51 -21.51 4.62
N LEU A 470 -30.72 -21.41 5.94
CA LEU A 470 -29.91 -20.51 6.78
C LEU A 470 -28.42 -20.88 6.74
N ASP A 471 -28.09 -22.16 6.85
CA ASP A 471 -26.71 -22.65 6.81
C ASP A 471 -26.06 -22.42 5.44
N GLU A 472 -26.86 -22.54 4.38
CA GLU A 472 -26.43 -22.25 3.01
C GLU A 472 -26.09 -20.76 2.85
N LEU A 473 -26.95 -19.87 3.34
CA LEU A 473 -26.73 -18.43 3.29
C LEU A 473 -25.50 -18.01 4.12
N LEU A 474 -25.30 -18.62 5.29
CA LEU A 474 -24.15 -18.40 6.17
C LEU A 474 -22.85 -18.84 5.48
N MET A 475 -22.80 -20.05 4.92
CA MET A 475 -21.64 -20.54 4.17
C MET A 475 -21.32 -19.68 2.94
N LEU A 476 -22.35 -19.28 2.17
CA LEU A 476 -22.19 -18.46 0.96
C LEU A 476 -21.52 -17.11 1.26
N ASN A 477 -21.71 -16.60 2.48
CA ASN A 477 -21.15 -15.33 2.93
C ASN A 477 -19.93 -15.48 3.85
N SER A 478 -19.51 -16.71 4.15
CA SER A 478 -18.45 -17.00 5.11
C SER A 478 -18.71 -16.37 6.49
N ILE A 479 -19.98 -16.37 6.92
CA ILE A 479 -20.45 -15.83 8.20
C ILE A 479 -20.88 -17.01 9.07
N SER A 480 -20.51 -17.04 10.34
CA SER A 480 -20.94 -18.07 11.30
C SER A 480 -22.27 -17.69 11.97
N SER A 481 -22.98 -18.66 12.56
CA SER A 481 -24.31 -18.43 13.16
C SER A 481 -24.31 -17.46 14.35
N ASN A 482 -23.14 -17.20 14.96
CA ASN A 482 -22.97 -16.26 16.06
C ASN A 482 -22.50 -14.86 15.61
N ASP A 483 -22.20 -14.69 14.33
CA ASP A 483 -21.72 -13.41 13.82
C ASP A 483 -22.88 -12.42 13.63
N LEU A 484 -22.68 -11.20 14.12
CA LEU A 484 -23.66 -10.12 14.01
C LEU A 484 -23.60 -9.50 12.61
N ILE A 485 -24.77 -9.31 11.99
CA ILE A 485 -24.90 -8.54 10.74
C ILE A 485 -25.35 -7.11 11.04
N HIS A 486 -24.83 -6.16 10.27
CA HIS A 486 -25.09 -4.74 10.48
C HIS A 486 -25.91 -4.12 9.34
N PRO A 487 -26.82 -3.18 9.62
CA PRO A 487 -27.52 -2.44 8.57
C PRO A 487 -26.53 -1.78 7.59
N GLY A 488 -26.73 -2.01 6.31
CA GLY A 488 -25.87 -1.53 5.23
C GLY A 488 -24.86 -2.56 4.71
N GLN A 489 -24.65 -3.67 5.44
CA GLN A 489 -23.79 -4.80 5.02
C GLN A 489 -24.37 -5.52 3.80
N SER A 490 -23.51 -5.91 2.87
CA SER A 490 -23.91 -6.65 1.66
C SER A 490 -23.79 -8.16 1.90
N ILE A 491 -24.89 -8.87 1.73
CA ILE A 491 -25.01 -10.32 1.86
C ILE A 491 -25.31 -10.89 0.47
N ARG A 492 -24.47 -11.81 0.02
CA ARG A 492 -24.66 -12.59 -1.20
C ARG A 492 -25.84 -13.54 -1.01
N VAL A 493 -26.81 -13.48 -1.92
CA VAL A 493 -28.00 -14.32 -1.95
C VAL A 493 -28.13 -14.97 -3.32
N ASN A 494 -28.72 -16.16 -3.38
CA ASN A 494 -29.16 -16.79 -4.62
C ASN A 494 -30.69 -16.70 -4.68
N THR A 495 -31.25 -16.40 -5.86
CA THR A 495 -32.70 -16.45 -6.08
C THR A 495 -33.03 -17.58 -7.02
N ASP A 496 -33.48 -18.71 -6.49
CA ASP A 496 -34.12 -19.73 -7.32
C ASP A 496 -35.57 -19.28 -7.57
N GLN A 497 -35.83 -18.69 -8.74
CA GLN A 497 -37.19 -18.75 -9.31
C GLN A 497 -37.38 -20.13 -9.94
N SER A 498 -37.74 -21.12 -9.11
CA SER A 498 -38.25 -22.41 -9.57
C SER A 498 -39.14 -23.03 -8.49
N SER A 499 -40.28 -22.39 -8.17
CA SER A 499 -41.40 -23.01 -7.45
C SER A 499 -42.66 -22.13 -7.54
N VAL A 500 -43.29 -22.09 -8.71
CA VAL A 500 -44.76 -22.01 -8.78
C VAL A 500 -45.20 -23.15 -9.67
N ASN A 501 -45.65 -24.22 -9.02
CA ASN A 501 -46.85 -24.95 -9.41
C ASN A 501 -47.67 -25.16 -8.15
#